data_AF-A0A7W5FFG9-F1
#
_entry.id   AF-A0A7W5FFG9-F1
#
_cell.length_a   1.000
_cell.length_b   1.000
_cell.length_c   1.000
_cell.angle_alpha   90.00
_cell.angle_beta   90.00
_cell.angle_gamma   90.00
#
_symmetry.space_group_name_H-M   'P 1'
#
loop_
_entity.id
_entity.type
_entity.pdbx_description
1 polymer ?
#
loop_
_entity_poly.entity_id
_entity_poly.type
_entity_poly.pdbx_seq_one_letter_code
_entity_poly.pdbx_strand_id
1 'polypeptide(L)'
;MSTNEPQSGLPVEFLHAVVAGASADSPQTGMAVERLRSMADGTVRDGLILALLRGALKDSAPVWMLEAAIERDLKTDKDQGYGYSRLESATTALAHPSCPAAMRAQTLSDCSANQLGVFGRSTSAEVLTEAVVTELQRRCTQPLEMTVDLLENPGPAQAVLRDPALHDVVFSAAVVLLPAHPKFKEQDDFEAWIGHSKAWRLMWERLLAVHSSRHRWLVEWARGTKTYSTIRESLLSELPWTVDPLLLEELAADDLTEFPKHALLTRMHRLKRDGATTEQTLAAFDAEMNGLDPDARDFVTELLELSEYGADAAVRWVSRAVDKTWRHILSPAQAKSRFGEAHTWQASDELLSKLGRRFAEAAVEALELWEPSSDGGADRVRELRWVHVLLLHLPEVTAEVEQRVRDVLKANPRYHRISWHEDERRAAELRAAIERILGDLDGPDRSSALGDPGRVTVRELAGTSEDVLEDYLQRHAGDELIEKALLSFSHHARYRLTFASVLGRHSQPDEALLRLTLGLRRHVGGGPSNRENWTRAVLSLPDCDSAVIRALPAWSAMTVGGSNGYRPSHERVVSLVTTALRDDADAWTRFAGGPASYSGPTAWLRLGDILDAAVGGGAWPDPPAPK
;
A
#
# COMPACT_ATOMS: atom_id res chain seq x y z
N MET A 1 2.28 -29.55 -23.43
CA MET A 1 1.15 -29.45 -24.38
C MET A 1 -0.11 -29.75 -23.57
N SER A 2 -1.07 -28.82 -23.54
CA SER A 2 -2.39 -29.08 -22.94
C SER A 2 -3.43 -28.98 -24.04
N THR A 3 -4.20 -30.05 -24.24
CA THR A 3 -5.34 -30.07 -25.16
C THR A 3 -6.53 -29.40 -24.49
N ASN A 4 -6.60 -28.08 -24.55
CA ASN A 4 -7.83 -27.38 -24.22
C ASN A 4 -8.88 -27.74 -25.28
N GLU A 5 -9.95 -28.38 -24.84
CA GLU A 5 -11.16 -28.56 -25.65
C GLU A 5 -11.67 -27.20 -26.16
N PRO A 6 -12.33 -27.16 -27.33
CA PRO A 6 -13.02 -25.95 -27.76
C PRO A 6 -14.14 -25.65 -26.75
N GLN A 7 -13.96 -24.60 -25.94
CA GLN A 7 -15.00 -24.10 -25.04
C GLN A 7 -16.19 -23.62 -25.89
N SER A 8 -17.21 -24.46 -26.01
CA SER A 8 -18.52 -24.09 -26.53
C SER A 8 -19.40 -23.56 -25.39
N GLY A 9 -20.07 -22.44 -25.64
CA GLY A 9 -20.89 -21.73 -24.65
C GLY A 9 -20.45 -20.27 -24.45
N LEU A 10 -21.26 -19.52 -23.70
CA LEU A 10 -20.90 -18.15 -23.33
C LEU A 10 -19.65 -18.11 -22.43
N PRO A 11 -18.71 -17.18 -22.65
CA PRO A 11 -17.62 -16.94 -21.73
C PRO A 11 -18.12 -16.58 -20.33
N VAL A 12 -17.42 -17.02 -19.30
CA VAL A 12 -17.86 -16.80 -17.91
C VAL A 12 -17.68 -15.34 -17.49
N GLU A 13 -16.71 -14.63 -18.07
CA GLU A 13 -16.55 -13.18 -17.96
C GLU A 13 -17.81 -12.42 -18.39
N PHE A 14 -18.50 -12.95 -19.42
CA PHE A 14 -19.77 -12.40 -19.92
C PHE A 14 -20.94 -12.77 -19.03
N LEU A 15 -21.01 -14.02 -18.55
CA LEU A 15 -22.02 -14.41 -17.56
C LEU A 15 -21.94 -13.55 -16.29
N HIS A 16 -20.73 -13.29 -15.77
CA HIS A 16 -20.53 -12.38 -14.63
C HIS A 16 -21.09 -10.98 -14.89
N ALA A 17 -20.78 -10.41 -16.07
CA ALA A 17 -21.17 -9.05 -16.42
C ALA A 17 -22.69 -8.92 -16.67
N VAL A 18 -23.32 -9.96 -17.21
CA VAL A 18 -24.77 -10.02 -17.41
C VAL A 18 -25.52 -10.13 -16.08
N VAL A 19 -25.15 -11.06 -15.19
CA VAL A 19 -25.88 -11.27 -13.92
C VAL A 19 -25.72 -10.13 -12.92
N ALA A 20 -24.71 -9.26 -13.09
CA ALA A 20 -24.52 -8.07 -12.27
C ALA A 20 -25.65 -7.03 -12.44
N GLY A 21 -26.29 -6.98 -13.62
CA GLY A 21 -27.38 -6.04 -13.92
C GLY A 21 -28.75 -6.70 -14.12
N ALA A 22 -28.86 -8.01 -13.93
CA ALA A 22 -30.09 -8.78 -14.17
C ALA A 22 -30.98 -8.86 -12.92
N SER A 23 -32.29 -9.06 -13.10
CA SER A 23 -33.20 -9.38 -11.99
C SER A 23 -33.15 -10.87 -11.63
N ALA A 24 -33.55 -11.22 -10.41
CA ALA A 24 -33.54 -12.59 -9.90
C ALA A 24 -34.31 -13.58 -10.80
N ASP A 25 -35.50 -13.18 -11.27
CA ASP A 25 -36.40 -14.00 -12.09
C ASP A 25 -36.13 -13.94 -13.60
N SER A 26 -35.05 -13.27 -14.02
CA SER A 26 -34.74 -13.08 -15.44
C SER A 26 -34.18 -14.35 -16.12
N PRO A 27 -34.41 -14.56 -17.44
CA PRO A 27 -33.82 -15.66 -18.20
C PRO A 27 -32.29 -15.75 -18.07
N GLN A 28 -31.64 -14.59 -17.95
CA GLN A 28 -30.20 -14.43 -17.78
C GLN A 28 -29.71 -15.07 -16.47
N THR A 29 -30.41 -14.80 -15.37
CA THR A 29 -30.11 -15.39 -14.05
C THR A 29 -30.41 -16.88 -14.02
N GLY A 30 -31.54 -17.31 -14.61
CA GLY A 30 -31.88 -18.73 -14.75
C GLY A 30 -30.79 -19.52 -15.49
N MET A 31 -30.41 -19.05 -16.68
CA MET A 31 -29.32 -19.63 -17.49
C MET A 31 -27.99 -19.69 -16.72
N ALA A 32 -27.62 -18.63 -16.00
CA ALA A 32 -26.38 -18.60 -15.22
C ALA A 32 -26.39 -19.62 -14.06
N VAL A 33 -27.52 -19.76 -13.35
CA VAL A 33 -27.69 -20.75 -12.27
C VAL A 33 -27.68 -22.19 -12.81
N GLU A 34 -28.32 -22.45 -13.95
CA GLU A 34 -28.26 -23.76 -14.60
C GLU A 34 -26.84 -24.09 -15.08
N ARG A 35 -26.14 -23.13 -15.70
CA ARG A 35 -24.75 -23.29 -16.09
C ARG A 35 -23.89 -23.63 -14.89
N LEU A 36 -24.06 -22.94 -13.76
CA LEU A 36 -23.33 -23.19 -12.52
C LEU A 36 -23.49 -24.64 -12.02
N ARG A 37 -24.71 -25.22 -12.08
CA ARG A 37 -24.96 -26.61 -11.69
C ARG A 37 -24.24 -27.63 -12.56
N SER A 38 -23.97 -27.29 -13.83
CA SER A 38 -23.22 -28.15 -14.77
C SER A 38 -21.69 -28.00 -14.66
N MET A 39 -21.20 -26.99 -13.94
CA MET A 39 -19.77 -26.68 -13.86
C MET A 39 -19.05 -27.55 -12.83
N ALA A 40 -17.95 -28.17 -13.27
CA ALA A 40 -16.98 -28.77 -12.37
C ALA A 40 -16.44 -27.73 -11.37
N ASP A 41 -15.93 -28.23 -10.25
CA ASP A 41 -15.34 -27.36 -9.24
C ASP A 41 -14.05 -26.71 -9.74
N GLY A 42 -14.09 -25.41 -10.02
CA GLY A 42 -12.91 -24.56 -10.25
C GLY A 42 -13.17 -23.09 -9.91
N THR A 43 -12.09 -22.28 -9.89
CA THR A 43 -12.14 -20.82 -9.64
C THR A 43 -13.15 -20.08 -10.52
N VAL A 44 -13.36 -20.58 -11.74
CA VAL A 44 -14.34 -20.08 -12.72
C VAL A 44 -15.79 -20.25 -12.23
N ARG A 45 -16.10 -21.33 -11.51
CA ARG A 45 -17.42 -21.54 -10.91
C ARG A 45 -17.62 -20.60 -9.72
N ASP A 46 -16.58 -20.43 -8.91
CA ASP A 46 -16.62 -19.62 -7.68
C ASP A 46 -16.82 -18.14 -7.99
N GLY A 47 -16.16 -17.65 -9.03
CA GLY A 47 -16.39 -16.31 -9.56
C GLY A 47 -17.84 -16.07 -10.00
N LEU A 48 -18.50 -17.07 -10.60
CA LEU A 48 -19.89 -16.94 -11.03
C LEU A 48 -20.87 -17.00 -9.84
N ILE A 49 -20.57 -17.77 -8.80
CA ILE A 49 -21.31 -17.69 -7.52
C ILE A 49 -21.19 -16.27 -6.95
N LEU A 50 -19.98 -15.73 -6.87
CA LEU A 50 -19.71 -14.40 -6.34
C LEU A 50 -20.44 -13.31 -7.14
N ALA A 51 -20.47 -13.41 -8.47
CA ALA A 51 -21.20 -12.48 -9.33
C ALA A 51 -22.73 -12.56 -9.11
N LEU A 52 -23.30 -13.76 -8.97
CA LEU A 52 -24.72 -13.95 -8.66
C LEU A 52 -25.09 -13.35 -7.29
N LEU A 53 -24.29 -13.63 -6.24
CA LEU A 53 -24.52 -13.13 -4.88
C LEU A 53 -24.32 -11.62 -4.73
N ARG A 54 -23.54 -10.97 -5.59
CA ARG A 54 -23.39 -9.49 -5.62
C ARG A 54 -24.43 -8.80 -6.52
N GLY A 55 -24.94 -9.50 -7.54
CA GLY A 55 -25.88 -9.00 -8.53
C GLY A 55 -27.30 -9.52 -8.34
N ALA A 56 -27.78 -10.30 -9.29
CA ALA A 56 -29.18 -10.75 -9.38
C ALA A 56 -29.76 -11.44 -8.14
N LEU A 57 -28.93 -12.08 -7.29
CA LEU A 57 -29.39 -12.82 -6.10
C LEU A 57 -29.07 -12.11 -4.76
N LYS A 58 -28.57 -10.87 -4.79
CA LYS A 58 -28.10 -10.11 -3.59
C LYS A 58 -29.09 -10.03 -2.42
N ASP A 59 -30.39 -10.08 -2.70
CA ASP A 59 -31.47 -9.95 -1.71
C ASP A 59 -32.01 -11.33 -1.29
N SER A 60 -31.87 -12.35 -2.14
CA SER A 60 -32.39 -13.70 -1.92
C SER A 60 -31.58 -14.74 -2.71
N ALA A 61 -30.85 -15.60 -1.98
CA ALA A 61 -30.02 -16.64 -2.57
C ALA A 61 -30.32 -18.01 -1.92
N PRO A 62 -30.24 -19.11 -2.68
CA PRO A 62 -30.49 -20.45 -2.13
C PRO A 62 -29.34 -20.91 -1.25
N VAL A 63 -29.66 -21.58 -0.13
CA VAL A 63 -28.69 -21.93 0.93
C VAL A 63 -27.47 -22.72 0.40
N TRP A 64 -27.67 -23.68 -0.50
CA TRP A 64 -26.59 -24.47 -1.10
C TRP A 64 -25.53 -23.62 -1.82
N MET A 65 -25.90 -22.44 -2.32
CA MET A 65 -24.98 -21.53 -3.01
C MET A 65 -24.11 -20.76 -2.00
N LEU A 66 -24.69 -20.41 -0.84
CA LEU A 66 -23.97 -19.81 0.28
C LEU A 66 -23.00 -20.82 0.91
N GLU A 67 -23.45 -22.05 1.13
CA GLU A 67 -22.62 -23.16 1.63
C GLU A 67 -21.44 -23.44 0.69
N ALA A 68 -21.70 -23.61 -0.62
CA ALA A 68 -20.65 -23.82 -1.62
C ALA A 68 -19.65 -22.66 -1.72
N ALA A 69 -20.10 -21.41 -1.55
CA ALA A 69 -19.22 -20.24 -1.49
C ALA A 69 -18.33 -20.24 -0.24
N ILE A 70 -18.87 -20.62 0.92
CA ILE A 70 -18.15 -20.62 2.21
C ILE A 70 -17.13 -21.75 2.28
N GLU A 71 -17.57 -23.00 2.11
CA GLU A 71 -16.73 -24.19 2.32
C GLU A 71 -15.50 -24.19 1.43
N ARG A 72 -15.68 -23.79 0.17
CA ARG A 72 -14.66 -23.89 -0.85
C ARG A 72 -13.61 -22.78 -0.76
N ASP A 73 -14.03 -21.55 -0.51
CA ASP A 73 -13.12 -20.42 -0.36
C ASP A 73 -12.23 -20.63 0.87
N LEU A 74 -12.83 -21.08 1.99
CA LEU A 74 -12.11 -21.48 3.21
C LEU A 74 -11.17 -22.68 3.03
N LYS A 75 -11.51 -23.62 2.14
CA LYS A 75 -10.61 -24.74 1.78
C LYS A 75 -9.43 -24.26 0.94
N THR A 76 -9.71 -23.44 -0.08
CA THR A 76 -8.69 -22.91 -1.01
C THR A 76 -7.67 -22.04 -0.28
N ASP A 77 -8.11 -21.25 0.70
CA ASP A 77 -7.24 -20.43 1.54
C ASP A 77 -6.24 -21.24 2.37
N LYS A 78 -6.64 -22.41 2.89
CA LYS A 78 -5.75 -23.31 3.64
C LYS A 78 -4.62 -23.89 2.78
N ASP A 79 -4.83 -24.00 1.47
CA ASP A 79 -3.85 -24.53 0.52
C ASP A 79 -2.89 -23.44 -0.02
N GLN A 80 -3.22 -22.14 0.10
CA GLN A 80 -2.46 -21.01 -0.48
C GLN A 80 -1.51 -20.30 0.52
N GLY A 81 -0.64 -21.07 1.18
CA GLY A 81 0.24 -20.57 2.23
C GLY A 81 0.99 -19.24 1.92
N TYR A 82 0.95 -18.30 2.86
CA TYR A 82 1.58 -16.97 2.81
C TYR A 82 1.20 -16.06 1.63
N GLY A 83 -0.05 -16.15 1.14
CA GLY A 83 -0.69 -15.10 0.35
C GLY A 83 -1.56 -14.15 1.18
N TYR A 84 -1.88 -12.96 0.65
CA TYR A 84 -2.98 -12.15 1.19
C TYR A 84 -4.31 -12.84 0.90
N SER A 85 -4.84 -13.53 1.91
CA SER A 85 -6.15 -14.16 1.88
C SER A 85 -7.24 -13.17 1.45
N ARG A 86 -8.04 -13.55 0.44
CA ARG A 86 -9.09 -12.67 -0.12
C ARG A 86 -10.51 -13.04 0.34
N LEU A 87 -10.80 -14.33 0.52
CA LEU A 87 -12.07 -14.91 0.97
C LEU A 87 -13.32 -14.16 0.48
N GLU A 88 -13.33 -13.73 -0.79
CA GLU A 88 -14.38 -12.84 -1.30
C GLU A 88 -15.75 -13.52 -1.39
N SER A 89 -15.78 -14.83 -1.66
CA SER A 89 -16.99 -15.63 -1.78
C SER A 89 -17.54 -15.96 -0.39
N ALA A 90 -16.69 -16.39 0.54
CA ALA A 90 -17.09 -16.61 1.93
C ALA A 90 -17.56 -15.31 2.60
N THR A 91 -16.86 -14.19 2.41
CA THR A 91 -17.25 -12.88 2.97
C THR A 91 -18.61 -12.44 2.44
N THR A 92 -18.83 -12.52 1.13
CA THR A 92 -20.10 -12.14 0.50
C THR A 92 -21.24 -13.07 0.97
N ALA A 93 -21.01 -14.38 1.03
CA ALA A 93 -22.01 -15.34 1.47
C ALA A 93 -22.38 -15.20 2.96
N LEU A 94 -21.40 -14.98 3.85
CA LEU A 94 -21.64 -14.77 5.28
C LEU A 94 -22.37 -13.44 5.56
N ALA A 95 -22.08 -12.39 4.77
CA ALA A 95 -22.77 -11.11 4.84
C ALA A 95 -24.19 -11.14 4.24
N HIS A 96 -24.54 -12.17 3.47
CA HIS A 96 -25.79 -12.23 2.70
C HIS A 96 -27.05 -12.21 3.59
N PRO A 97 -28.13 -11.49 3.22
CA PRO A 97 -29.37 -11.46 4.01
C PRO A 97 -29.98 -12.85 4.25
N SER A 98 -29.89 -13.75 3.27
CA SER A 98 -30.37 -15.14 3.36
C SER A 98 -29.46 -16.08 4.16
N CYS A 99 -28.28 -15.63 4.64
CA CYS A 99 -27.37 -16.47 5.42
C CYS A 99 -27.87 -16.64 6.86
N PRO A 100 -28.16 -17.89 7.32
CA PRO A 100 -28.62 -18.13 8.68
C PRO A 100 -27.60 -17.68 9.73
N ALA A 101 -28.07 -17.03 10.80
CA ALA A 101 -27.18 -16.56 11.87
C ALA A 101 -26.37 -17.70 12.52
N ALA A 102 -26.95 -18.90 12.65
CA ALA A 102 -26.27 -20.09 13.15
C ALA A 102 -25.13 -20.56 12.23
N MET A 103 -25.33 -20.50 10.90
CA MET A 103 -24.29 -20.80 9.92
C MET A 103 -23.14 -19.80 10.05
N ARG A 104 -23.44 -18.49 10.09
CA ARG A 104 -22.43 -17.43 10.29
C ARG A 104 -21.62 -17.65 11.57
N ALA A 105 -22.28 -17.90 12.70
CA ALA A 105 -21.62 -18.11 13.98
C ALA A 105 -20.73 -19.38 13.98
N GLN A 106 -21.22 -20.49 13.42
CA GLN A 106 -20.45 -21.73 13.32
C GLN A 106 -19.22 -21.56 12.42
N THR A 107 -19.39 -20.98 11.23
CA THR A 107 -18.26 -20.70 10.31
C THR A 107 -17.21 -19.81 10.97
N LEU A 108 -17.61 -18.71 11.63
CA LEU A 108 -16.66 -17.85 12.33
C LEU A 108 -15.96 -18.56 13.50
N SER A 109 -16.65 -19.45 14.24
CA SER A 109 -16.04 -20.28 15.28
C SER A 109 -14.97 -21.25 14.72
N ASP A 110 -15.17 -21.80 13.54
CA ASP A 110 -14.26 -22.79 12.94
C ASP A 110 -13.10 -22.17 12.14
N CYS A 111 -13.14 -20.85 11.89
CA CYS A 111 -12.11 -20.12 11.16
C CYS A 111 -10.85 -19.82 12.00
N SER A 112 -9.71 -19.67 11.34
CA SER A 112 -8.48 -19.15 11.97
C SER A 112 -8.59 -17.65 12.26
N ALA A 113 -7.75 -17.12 13.17
CA ALA A 113 -7.79 -15.70 13.51
C ALA A 113 -7.35 -14.78 12.35
N ASN A 114 -6.51 -15.24 11.43
CA ASN A 114 -6.20 -14.50 10.20
C ASN A 114 -7.44 -14.36 9.31
N GLN A 115 -8.24 -15.43 9.18
CA GLN A 115 -9.48 -15.42 8.40
C GLN A 115 -10.56 -14.53 9.04
N LEU A 116 -10.63 -14.47 10.38
CA LEU A 116 -11.45 -13.47 11.08
C LEU A 116 -11.04 -12.03 10.72
N GLY A 117 -9.74 -11.75 10.54
CA GLY A 117 -9.26 -10.45 10.07
C GLY A 117 -9.77 -10.11 8.67
N VAL A 118 -9.81 -11.08 7.76
CA VAL A 118 -10.38 -10.91 6.40
C VAL A 118 -11.87 -10.60 6.45
N PHE A 119 -12.64 -11.31 7.28
CA PHE A 119 -14.07 -11.06 7.46
C PHE A 119 -14.36 -9.72 8.16
N GLY A 120 -13.45 -9.24 9.01
CA GLY A 120 -13.54 -7.96 9.72
C GLY A 120 -13.09 -6.73 8.94
N ARG A 121 -12.93 -6.80 7.61
CA ARG A 121 -12.53 -5.67 6.76
C ARG A 121 -13.59 -4.56 6.67
N SER A 122 -13.14 -3.35 6.36
CA SER A 122 -13.97 -2.15 6.20
C SER A 122 -15.00 -2.24 5.07
N THR A 123 -14.80 -3.16 4.12
CA THR A 123 -15.74 -3.46 3.03
C THR A 123 -16.81 -4.49 3.41
N SER A 124 -16.75 -5.08 4.61
CA SER A 124 -17.72 -6.07 5.08
C SER A 124 -19.02 -5.41 5.56
N ALA A 125 -20.14 -6.10 5.40
CA ALA A 125 -21.43 -5.65 5.95
C ALA A 125 -21.40 -5.64 7.50
N GLU A 126 -22.12 -4.69 8.10
CA GLU A 126 -22.19 -4.48 9.56
C GLU A 126 -22.49 -5.79 10.34
N VAL A 127 -23.45 -6.58 9.87
CA VAL A 127 -23.82 -7.88 10.47
C VAL A 127 -22.67 -8.90 10.53
N LEU A 128 -21.71 -8.84 9.60
CA LEU A 128 -20.53 -9.69 9.62
C LEU A 128 -19.46 -9.11 10.55
N THR A 129 -19.26 -7.79 10.50
CA THR A 129 -18.36 -7.03 11.38
C THR A 129 -18.70 -7.24 12.86
N GLU A 130 -19.98 -7.13 13.25
CA GLU A 130 -20.46 -7.39 14.62
C GLU A 130 -20.24 -8.85 15.05
N ALA A 131 -20.47 -9.80 14.14
CA ALA A 131 -20.27 -11.22 14.40
C ALA A 131 -18.77 -11.54 14.61
N VAL A 132 -17.87 -10.91 13.84
CA VAL A 132 -16.41 -11.01 14.01
C VAL A 132 -15.96 -10.43 15.35
N VAL A 133 -16.50 -9.27 15.77
CA VAL A 133 -16.21 -8.69 17.11
C VAL A 133 -16.66 -9.62 18.23
N THR A 134 -17.87 -10.16 18.12
CA THR A 134 -18.43 -11.12 19.09
C THR A 134 -17.56 -12.37 19.21
N GLU A 135 -17.14 -12.95 18.08
CA GLU A 135 -16.27 -14.12 18.05
C GLU A 135 -14.86 -13.82 18.59
N LEU A 136 -14.31 -12.63 18.30
CA LEU A 136 -13.02 -12.20 18.83
C LEU A 136 -13.05 -12.06 20.37
N GLN A 137 -14.11 -11.45 20.92
CA GLN A 137 -14.32 -11.35 22.36
C GLN A 137 -14.55 -12.72 23.02
N ARG A 138 -15.19 -13.66 22.32
CA ARG A 138 -15.35 -15.05 22.78
C ARG A 138 -14.00 -15.79 22.86
N ARG A 139 -13.08 -15.53 21.93
CA ARG A 139 -11.73 -16.14 21.90
C ARG A 139 -10.75 -15.48 22.87
N CYS A 140 -10.91 -14.20 23.14
CA CYS A 140 -10.01 -13.40 23.96
C CYS A 140 -10.81 -12.65 25.04
N THR A 141 -10.96 -13.27 26.20
CA THR A 141 -11.72 -12.70 27.34
C THR A 141 -10.93 -11.67 28.14
N GLN A 142 -9.60 -11.68 28.07
CA GLN A 142 -8.71 -10.72 28.74
C GLN A 142 -7.37 -10.58 28.00
N PRO A 143 -6.69 -9.42 28.07
CA PRO A 143 -5.33 -9.25 27.58
C PRO A 143 -4.32 -10.17 28.29
N LEU A 144 -3.38 -10.73 27.54
CA LEU A 144 -2.24 -11.49 28.07
C LEU A 144 -1.07 -10.56 28.43
N GLU A 145 -0.10 -11.02 29.23
CA GLU A 145 1.22 -10.37 29.30
C GLU A 145 2.04 -10.79 28.07
N MET A 146 2.80 -9.88 27.45
CA MET A 146 3.59 -10.20 26.26
C MET A 146 4.78 -11.13 26.56
N THR A 147 5.00 -12.12 25.70
CA THR A 147 6.15 -13.04 25.72
C THR A 147 6.90 -13.02 24.38
N VAL A 148 8.07 -13.67 24.28
CA VAL A 148 8.74 -13.87 22.98
C VAL A 148 7.89 -14.75 22.07
N ASP A 149 7.31 -15.83 22.61
CA ASP A 149 6.48 -16.78 21.85
C ASP A 149 5.29 -16.09 21.15
N LEU A 150 4.67 -15.08 21.78
CA LEU A 150 3.57 -14.30 21.20
C LEU A 150 3.98 -13.41 20.01
N LEU A 151 5.28 -13.24 19.75
CA LEU A 151 5.79 -12.56 18.55
C LEU A 151 5.86 -13.50 17.33
N GLU A 152 6.07 -14.80 17.58
CA GLU A 152 6.12 -15.87 16.57
C GLU A 152 4.73 -16.47 16.33
N ASN A 153 4.05 -16.83 17.42
CA ASN A 153 2.74 -17.45 17.49
C ASN A 153 1.71 -16.43 18.04
N PRO A 154 1.18 -15.52 17.20
CA PRO A 154 0.31 -14.44 17.65
C PRO A 154 -1.00 -14.97 18.25
N GLY A 155 -1.46 -14.35 19.34
CA GLY A 155 -2.82 -14.53 19.84
C GLY A 155 -3.87 -14.01 18.85
N PRO A 156 -5.16 -14.38 19.00
CA PRO A 156 -6.20 -14.04 18.03
C PRO A 156 -6.31 -12.55 17.68
N ALA A 157 -6.22 -11.66 18.67
CA ALA A 157 -6.23 -10.21 18.46
C ALA A 157 -5.04 -9.73 17.62
N GLN A 158 -3.82 -10.16 17.96
CA GLN A 158 -2.61 -9.85 17.19
C GLN A 158 -2.66 -10.39 15.75
N ALA A 159 -3.30 -11.54 15.54
CA ALA A 159 -3.44 -12.16 14.23
C ALA A 159 -4.46 -11.42 13.34
N VAL A 160 -5.63 -11.04 13.90
CA VAL A 160 -6.62 -10.18 13.23
C VAL A 160 -6.00 -8.86 12.78
N LEU A 161 -5.21 -8.22 13.65
CA LEU A 161 -4.54 -6.94 13.38
C LEU A 161 -3.45 -6.99 12.30
N ARG A 162 -3.13 -8.16 11.72
CA ARG A 162 -2.25 -8.26 10.55
C ARG A 162 -2.93 -7.87 9.23
N ASP A 163 -4.26 -7.83 9.19
CA ASP A 163 -4.98 -7.31 8.02
C ASP A 163 -4.98 -5.76 8.04
N PRO A 164 -4.50 -5.07 7.00
CA PRO A 164 -4.44 -3.60 6.97
C PRO A 164 -5.79 -2.93 6.70
N ALA A 165 -6.79 -3.67 6.21
CA ALA A 165 -8.05 -3.13 5.73
C ALA A 165 -9.22 -3.31 6.72
N LEU A 166 -8.94 -3.51 8.02
CA LEU A 166 -9.96 -3.71 9.06
C LEU A 166 -10.97 -2.57 9.16
N HIS A 167 -12.20 -2.92 9.53
CA HIS A 167 -13.24 -1.99 9.97
C HIS A 167 -12.92 -1.41 11.36
N ASP A 168 -13.29 -0.16 11.62
CA ASP A 168 -12.90 0.56 12.85
C ASP A 168 -13.32 -0.14 14.14
N VAL A 169 -14.51 -0.73 14.16
CA VAL A 169 -15.03 -1.47 15.33
C VAL A 169 -14.22 -2.74 15.59
N VAL A 170 -13.83 -3.49 14.54
CA VAL A 170 -13.00 -4.71 14.68
C VAL A 170 -11.58 -4.35 15.09
N PHE A 171 -11.00 -3.31 14.49
CA PHE A 171 -9.69 -2.79 14.86
C PHE A 171 -9.67 -2.37 16.34
N SER A 172 -10.64 -1.56 16.77
CA SER A 172 -10.74 -1.07 18.16
C SER A 172 -10.91 -2.23 19.15
N ALA A 173 -11.77 -3.20 18.84
CA ALA A 173 -11.96 -4.39 19.67
C ALA A 173 -10.68 -5.24 19.78
N ALA A 174 -9.93 -5.39 18.69
CA ALA A 174 -8.67 -6.14 18.69
C ALA A 174 -7.55 -5.40 19.43
N VAL A 175 -7.43 -4.08 19.31
CA VAL A 175 -6.40 -3.28 19.99
C VAL A 175 -6.53 -3.36 21.51
N VAL A 176 -7.77 -3.31 22.04
CA VAL A 176 -8.03 -3.47 23.49
C VAL A 176 -7.65 -4.86 24.02
N LEU A 177 -7.57 -5.86 23.14
CA LEU A 177 -7.21 -7.25 23.47
C LEU A 177 -5.74 -7.60 23.18
N LEU A 178 -4.91 -6.62 22.82
CA LEU A 178 -3.47 -6.83 22.61
C LEU A 178 -2.73 -7.13 23.93
N PRO A 179 -1.62 -7.90 23.88
CA PRO A 179 -0.78 -8.14 25.03
C PRO A 179 -0.25 -6.86 25.71
N ALA A 180 -0.35 -6.84 27.03
CA ALA A 180 0.15 -5.76 27.87
C ALA A 180 1.69 -5.81 28.00
N HIS A 181 2.31 -4.66 28.32
CA HIS A 181 3.73 -4.58 28.62
C HIS A 181 4.10 -5.53 29.79
N PRO A 182 5.15 -6.36 29.67
CA PRO A 182 5.54 -7.29 30.71
C PRO A 182 5.94 -6.55 32.00
N LYS A 183 5.37 -6.96 33.14
CA LYS A 183 5.75 -6.43 34.45
C LYS A 183 6.99 -7.17 34.94
N PHE A 184 7.99 -6.45 35.42
CA PHE A 184 9.14 -7.05 36.10
C PHE A 184 8.76 -7.36 37.55
N LYS A 185 8.94 -8.61 37.98
CA LYS A 185 8.76 -9.07 39.37
C LYS A 185 10.14 -9.44 39.93
N GLU A 186 10.33 -9.32 41.23
CA GLU A 186 11.64 -9.55 41.90
C GLU A 186 12.25 -10.95 41.69
N GLN A 187 11.44 -11.92 41.24
CA GLN A 187 11.84 -13.30 40.98
C GLN A 187 12.01 -13.61 39.48
N ASP A 188 11.76 -12.65 38.59
CA ASP A 188 11.85 -12.84 37.15
C ASP A 188 13.32 -12.79 36.67
N ASP A 189 13.64 -13.62 35.69
CA ASP A 189 14.91 -13.49 34.95
C ASP A 189 14.93 -12.16 34.17
N PHE A 190 15.92 -11.33 34.46
CA PHE A 190 16.11 -10.02 33.86
C PHE A 190 16.33 -10.09 32.35
N GLU A 191 17.03 -11.10 31.84
CA GLU A 191 17.22 -11.27 30.39
C GLU A 191 15.92 -11.70 29.70
N ALA A 192 15.13 -12.57 30.32
CA ALA A 192 13.80 -12.93 29.84
C ALA A 192 12.86 -11.72 29.81
N TRP A 193 12.86 -10.88 30.86
CA TRP A 193 12.06 -9.64 30.88
C TRP A 193 12.50 -8.63 29.82
N ILE A 194 13.81 -8.49 29.56
CA ILE A 194 14.33 -7.70 28.43
C ILE A 194 13.84 -8.27 27.09
N GLY A 195 13.86 -9.59 26.93
CA GLY A 195 13.33 -10.29 25.75
C GLY A 195 11.86 -9.99 25.50
N HIS A 196 11.02 -10.12 26.53
CA HIS A 196 9.59 -9.80 26.49
C HIS A 196 9.35 -8.31 26.18
N SER A 197 10.13 -7.41 26.76
CA SER A 197 10.01 -5.96 26.54
C SER A 197 10.46 -5.54 25.13
N LYS A 198 11.42 -6.25 24.52
CA LYS A 198 11.77 -6.12 23.10
C LYS A 198 10.66 -6.65 22.20
N ALA A 199 10.12 -7.84 22.49
CA ALA A 199 9.04 -8.44 21.72
C ALA A 199 7.76 -7.57 21.71
N TRP A 200 7.43 -6.94 22.84
CA TRP A 200 6.29 -6.03 22.94
C TRP A 200 6.46 -4.75 22.08
N ARG A 201 7.66 -4.15 22.04
CA ARG A 201 7.93 -3.01 21.14
C ARG A 201 7.86 -3.41 19.66
N LEU A 202 8.49 -4.53 19.29
CA LEU A 202 8.42 -5.10 17.93
C LEU A 202 6.97 -5.42 17.49
N MET A 203 6.08 -5.78 18.41
CA MET A 203 4.65 -5.97 18.12
C MET A 203 3.99 -4.64 17.72
N TRP A 204 4.24 -3.56 18.46
CA TRP A 204 3.71 -2.24 18.16
C TRP A 204 4.29 -1.65 16.87
N GLU A 205 5.61 -1.77 16.65
CA GLU A 205 6.26 -1.39 15.38
C GLU A 205 5.61 -2.09 14.18
N ARG A 206 5.39 -3.41 14.26
CA ARG A 206 4.69 -4.18 13.22
C ARG A 206 3.25 -3.72 13.01
N LEU A 207 2.51 -3.40 14.08
CA LEU A 207 1.13 -2.92 14.00
C LEU A 207 1.06 -1.54 13.34
N LEU A 208 1.91 -0.60 13.75
CA LEU A 208 2.00 0.74 13.19
C LEU A 208 2.42 0.74 11.72
N ALA A 209 3.26 -0.21 11.31
CA ALA A 209 3.65 -0.38 9.90
C ALA A 209 2.49 -0.89 9.02
N VAL A 210 1.59 -1.71 9.57
CA VAL A 210 0.40 -2.23 8.88
C VAL A 210 -0.73 -1.19 8.83
N HIS A 211 -0.91 -0.41 9.89
CA HIS A 211 -2.05 0.51 10.08
C HIS A 211 -1.66 1.98 10.04
N SER A 212 -0.99 2.42 8.97
CA SER A 212 -0.53 3.80 8.79
C SER A 212 -1.64 4.85 8.88
N SER A 213 -2.82 4.56 8.32
CA SER A 213 -3.99 5.44 8.40
C SER A 213 -4.58 5.61 9.81
N ARG A 214 -4.13 4.83 10.81
CA ARG A 214 -4.68 4.81 12.17
C ARG A 214 -3.73 5.39 13.23
N HIS A 215 -2.58 5.95 12.84
CA HIS A 215 -1.57 6.47 13.78
C HIS A 215 -2.14 7.49 14.78
N ARG A 216 -2.92 8.48 14.32
CA ARG A 216 -3.51 9.51 15.20
C ARG A 216 -4.42 8.89 16.28
N TRP A 217 -5.32 8.00 15.86
CA TRP A 217 -6.20 7.27 16.78
C TRP A 217 -5.42 6.45 17.81
N LEU A 218 -4.34 5.78 17.38
CA LEU A 218 -3.48 4.98 18.28
C LEU A 218 -2.73 5.85 19.31
N VAL A 219 -2.23 7.01 18.90
CA VAL A 219 -1.58 8.00 19.77
C VAL A 219 -2.58 8.56 20.81
N GLU A 220 -3.81 8.87 20.38
CA GLU A 220 -4.87 9.34 21.27
C GLU A 220 -5.35 8.25 22.24
N TRP A 221 -5.61 7.04 21.75
CA TRP A 221 -6.03 5.88 22.54
C TRP A 221 -5.00 5.48 23.61
N ALA A 222 -3.70 5.55 23.28
CA ALA A 222 -2.63 5.13 24.17
C ALA A 222 -2.29 6.15 25.27
N ARG A 223 -2.80 7.38 25.20
CA ARG A 223 -2.42 8.51 26.07
C ARG A 223 -2.52 8.15 27.55
N GLY A 224 -1.49 8.49 28.33
CA GLY A 224 -1.39 8.15 29.76
C GLY A 224 -0.97 6.70 30.06
N THR A 225 -0.57 5.91 29.05
CA THR A 225 -0.07 4.54 29.22
C THR A 225 1.37 4.40 28.73
N LYS A 226 2.07 3.33 29.14
CA LYS A 226 3.41 2.98 28.59
C LYS A 226 3.39 2.73 27.07
N THR A 227 2.22 2.46 26.49
CA THR A 227 2.04 2.30 25.05
C THR A 227 2.26 3.61 24.30
N TYR A 228 1.92 4.76 24.90
CA TYR A 228 2.04 6.08 24.28
C TYR A 228 3.48 6.39 23.87
N SER A 229 4.44 6.24 24.80
CA SER A 229 5.85 6.54 24.54
C SER A 229 6.45 5.60 23.51
N THR A 230 6.03 4.33 23.48
CA THR A 230 6.47 3.35 22.48
C THR A 230 5.93 3.67 21.09
N ILE A 231 4.64 4.01 20.98
CA ILE A 231 4.07 4.45 19.71
C ILE A 231 4.78 5.73 19.22
N ARG A 232 4.93 6.75 20.07
CA ARG A 232 5.62 7.99 19.70
C ARG A 232 7.08 7.75 19.28
N GLU A 233 7.84 6.95 20.01
CA GLU A 233 9.22 6.61 19.63
C GLU A 233 9.25 5.90 18.27
N SER A 234 8.41 4.88 18.04
CA SER A 234 8.34 4.15 16.76
C SER A 234 7.89 5.02 15.58
N LEU A 235 6.96 5.96 15.79
CA LEU A 235 6.48 6.87 14.74
C LEU A 235 7.52 7.93 14.36
N LEU A 236 8.35 8.37 15.30
CA LEU A 236 9.44 9.31 15.00
C LEU A 236 10.68 8.59 14.42
N SER A 237 11.06 7.41 14.94
CA SER A 237 12.29 6.70 14.55
C SER A 237 12.12 5.71 13.40
N GLU A 238 11.23 4.72 13.54
CA GLU A 238 11.18 3.55 12.65
C GLU A 238 10.23 3.71 11.46
N LEU A 239 9.24 4.60 11.56
CA LEU A 239 8.18 4.76 10.55
C LEU A 239 7.85 6.22 10.12
N PRO A 240 8.69 7.25 10.28
CA PRO A 240 8.28 8.66 10.11
C PRO A 240 7.76 9.02 8.70
N TRP A 241 8.13 8.26 7.67
CA TRP A 241 7.65 8.46 6.29
C TRP A 241 6.19 8.05 6.05
N THR A 242 5.59 7.22 6.92
CA THR A 242 4.17 6.80 6.81
C THR A 242 3.22 7.59 7.72
N VAL A 243 3.74 8.56 8.48
CA VAL A 243 2.98 9.38 9.43
C VAL A 243 2.31 10.55 8.71
N ASP A 244 1.05 10.83 9.08
CA ASP A 244 0.33 12.03 8.66
C ASP A 244 1.17 13.31 8.96
N PRO A 245 1.32 14.26 8.01
CA PRO A 245 2.18 15.43 8.20
C PRO A 245 1.87 16.28 9.43
N LEU A 246 0.59 16.43 9.80
CA LEU A 246 0.20 17.20 10.99
C LEU A 246 0.55 16.44 12.27
N LEU A 247 0.27 15.12 12.31
CA LEU A 247 0.66 14.28 13.44
C LEU A 247 2.19 14.22 13.60
N LEU A 248 2.96 14.21 12.51
CA LEU A 248 4.42 14.24 12.57
C LEU A 248 4.92 15.57 13.18
N GLU A 249 4.32 16.71 12.81
CA GLU A 249 4.65 18.00 13.43
C GLU A 249 4.25 18.08 14.91
N GLU A 250 3.10 17.52 15.29
CA GLU A 250 2.66 17.41 16.69
C GLU A 250 3.64 16.56 17.52
N LEU A 251 3.94 15.33 17.08
CA LEU A 251 4.85 14.42 17.78
C LEU A 251 6.28 14.99 17.88
N ALA A 252 6.75 15.69 16.85
CA ALA A 252 8.05 16.37 16.85
C ALA A 252 8.06 17.59 17.78
N ALA A 253 6.96 18.34 17.88
CA ALA A 253 6.83 19.43 18.85
C ALA A 253 6.86 18.91 20.30
N ASP A 254 6.07 17.87 20.58
CA ASP A 254 6.01 17.19 21.89
C ASP A 254 7.35 16.54 22.29
N ASP A 255 8.23 16.24 21.33
CA ASP A 255 9.58 15.74 21.60
C ASP A 255 10.57 16.86 21.90
N LEU A 256 10.47 17.99 21.19
CA LEU A 256 11.27 19.19 21.50
C LEU A 256 10.91 19.80 22.86
N THR A 257 9.67 19.66 23.34
CA THR A 257 9.29 20.12 24.70
C THR A 257 9.94 19.32 25.83
N GLU A 258 10.49 18.13 25.57
CA GLU A 258 11.27 17.37 26.55
C GLU A 258 12.69 17.92 26.73
N PHE A 259 13.24 18.62 25.73
CA PHE A 259 14.63 19.06 25.74
C PHE A 259 14.99 20.04 26.89
N PRO A 260 14.17 21.06 27.23
CA PRO A 260 14.45 21.96 28.35
C PRO A 260 14.66 21.23 29.69
N LYS A 261 13.97 20.11 29.93
CA LYS A 261 14.16 19.25 31.11
C LYS A 261 15.57 18.66 31.17
N HIS A 262 16.12 18.26 30.02
CA HIS A 262 17.49 17.75 29.91
C HIS A 262 18.55 18.86 30.00
N ALA A 263 18.27 20.06 29.48
CA ALA A 263 19.12 21.24 29.67
C ALA A 263 19.17 21.70 31.14
N LEU A 264 18.02 21.69 31.83
CA LEU A 264 17.92 21.98 33.25
C LEU A 264 18.70 20.95 34.10
N LEU A 265 18.48 19.64 33.88
CA LEU A 265 19.27 18.57 34.52
C LEU A 265 20.78 18.78 34.33
N THR A 266 21.20 19.12 33.12
CA THR A 266 22.61 19.40 32.79
C THR A 266 23.18 20.52 33.67
N ARG A 267 22.46 21.65 33.79
CA ARG A 267 22.86 22.79 34.62
C ARG A 267 22.84 22.46 36.11
N MET A 268 21.83 21.76 36.60
CA MET A 268 21.70 21.37 38.01
C MET A 268 22.81 20.40 38.45
N HIS A 269 23.10 19.35 37.67
CA HIS A 269 24.18 18.41 37.99
C HIS A 269 25.56 19.06 37.95
N ARG A 270 25.80 20.04 37.07
CA ARG A 270 27.05 20.80 37.06
C ARG A 270 27.18 21.70 38.28
N LEU A 271 26.12 22.38 38.70
CA LEU A 271 26.13 23.18 39.93
C LEU A 271 26.45 22.30 41.17
N LYS A 272 25.94 21.05 41.22
CA LYS A 272 26.32 20.07 42.25
C LYS A 272 27.78 19.60 42.13
N ARG A 273 28.24 19.27 40.92
CA ARG A 273 29.65 18.90 40.62
C ARG A 273 30.62 19.98 41.10
N ASP A 274 30.24 21.24 40.90
CA ASP A 274 31.04 22.42 41.22
C ASP A 274 30.92 22.83 42.72
N GLY A 275 30.17 22.06 43.53
CA GLY A 275 30.21 22.07 44.99
C GLY A 275 28.91 22.44 45.72
N ALA A 276 27.81 22.70 45.02
CA ALA A 276 26.53 23.04 45.65
C ALA A 276 25.81 21.82 46.25
N THR A 277 25.05 22.04 47.32
CA THR A 277 24.14 21.00 47.87
C THR A 277 22.91 20.82 46.97
N THR A 278 22.18 19.69 47.13
CA THR A 278 20.90 19.48 46.45
C THR A 278 19.91 20.61 46.76
N GLU A 279 19.81 21.05 48.02
CA GLU A 279 18.95 22.16 48.46
C GLU A 279 19.33 23.49 47.81
N GLN A 280 20.62 23.83 47.75
CA GLN A 280 21.12 25.03 47.08
C GLN A 280 20.85 24.99 45.57
N THR A 281 20.93 23.81 44.97
CA THR A 281 20.66 23.59 43.54
C THR A 281 19.17 23.76 43.25
N LEU A 282 18.29 23.14 44.04
CA LEU A 282 16.83 23.32 43.91
C LEU A 282 16.43 24.78 44.11
N ALA A 283 17.00 25.49 45.09
CA ALA A 283 16.75 26.91 45.31
C ALA A 283 17.25 27.80 44.15
N ALA A 284 18.39 27.47 43.54
CA ALA A 284 18.95 28.23 42.41
C ALA A 284 18.09 28.11 41.12
N PHE A 285 17.36 27.00 40.97
CA PHE A 285 16.52 26.71 39.79
C PHE A 285 15.01 26.65 40.11
N ASP A 286 14.57 27.19 41.25
CA ASP A 286 13.20 27.10 41.74
C ASP A 286 12.15 27.58 40.73
N ALA A 287 12.39 28.71 40.05
CA ALA A 287 11.48 29.23 39.03
C ALA A 287 11.31 28.29 37.82
N GLU A 288 12.37 27.59 37.43
CA GLU A 288 12.35 26.62 36.33
C GLU A 288 11.68 25.31 36.76
N MET A 289 12.00 24.83 37.97
CA MET A 289 11.37 23.66 38.59
C MET A 289 9.86 23.87 38.83
N ASN A 290 9.43 25.09 39.15
CA ASN A 290 8.01 25.45 39.27
C ASN A 290 7.30 25.59 37.92
N GLY A 291 8.05 25.78 36.82
CA GLY A 291 7.52 25.79 35.45
C GLY A 291 7.27 24.41 34.85
N LEU A 292 7.84 23.34 35.41
CA LEU A 292 7.61 21.95 34.98
C LEU A 292 6.24 21.40 35.41
N ASP A 293 5.73 20.42 34.68
CA ASP A 293 4.63 19.58 35.16
C ASP A 293 5.08 18.68 36.34
N PRO A 294 4.14 18.08 37.11
CA PRO A 294 4.48 17.27 38.28
C PRO A 294 5.36 16.07 37.97
N ASP A 295 5.07 15.31 36.91
CA ASP A 295 5.80 14.09 36.56
C ASP A 295 7.24 14.41 36.12
N ALA A 296 7.42 15.49 35.36
CA ALA A 296 8.73 16.02 35.00
C ALA A 296 9.51 16.54 36.21
N ARG A 297 8.86 17.22 37.17
CA ARG A 297 9.50 17.70 38.40
C ARG A 297 9.99 16.54 39.27
N ASP A 298 9.17 15.51 39.44
CA ASP A 298 9.52 14.33 40.22
C ASP A 298 10.70 13.58 39.56
N PHE A 299 10.65 13.38 38.24
CA PHE A 299 11.75 12.80 37.46
C PHE A 299 13.07 13.57 37.57
N VAL A 300 13.03 14.91 37.50
CA VAL A 300 14.23 15.76 37.64
C VAL A 300 14.80 15.66 39.06
N THR A 301 13.93 15.64 40.07
CA THR A 301 14.33 15.55 41.48
C THR A 301 14.96 14.19 41.79
N GLU A 302 14.36 13.10 41.35
CA GLU A 302 14.88 11.73 41.52
C GLU A 302 16.26 11.56 40.87
N LEU A 303 16.44 12.01 39.62
CA LEU A 303 17.74 11.92 38.93
C LEU A 303 18.83 12.78 39.58
N LEU A 304 18.46 13.94 40.14
CA LEU A 304 19.39 14.83 40.83
C LEU A 304 20.02 14.18 42.07
N GLU A 305 19.33 13.25 42.72
CA GLU A 305 19.84 12.50 43.86
C GLU A 305 20.70 11.29 43.46
N LEU A 306 20.38 10.63 42.35
CA LEU A 306 20.89 9.29 42.03
C LEU A 306 22.14 9.22 41.12
N SER A 307 22.66 10.34 40.57
CA SER A 307 23.54 10.21 39.39
C SER A 307 24.66 11.24 39.17
N GLU A 308 25.81 10.74 38.70
CA GLU A 308 26.84 11.53 37.98
C GLU A 308 26.48 11.72 36.49
N TYR A 309 25.56 10.91 35.94
CA TYR A 309 25.24 10.88 34.50
C TYR A 309 24.42 12.07 33.99
N GLY A 310 23.90 12.93 34.88
CA GLY A 310 23.08 14.09 34.49
C GLY A 310 23.86 15.25 33.88
N ALA A 311 25.18 15.33 34.09
CA ALA A 311 26.03 16.43 33.62
C ALA A 311 26.17 16.56 32.09
N ASP A 312 25.74 15.55 31.33
CA ASP A 312 25.69 15.58 29.85
C ASP A 312 24.26 15.40 29.30
N ALA A 313 23.21 15.53 30.12
CA ALA A 313 21.86 15.11 29.75
C ALA A 313 21.35 15.74 28.43
N ALA A 314 21.64 17.02 28.18
CA ALA A 314 21.30 17.72 26.94
C ALA A 314 22.01 17.12 25.71
N VAL A 315 23.34 16.92 25.79
CA VAL A 315 24.15 16.33 24.72
C VAL A 315 23.72 14.88 24.45
N ARG A 316 23.37 14.12 25.50
CA ARG A 316 22.86 12.74 25.38
C ARG A 316 21.49 12.70 24.71
N TRP A 317 20.60 13.64 25.00
CA TRP A 317 19.30 13.76 24.32
C TRP A 317 19.47 14.03 22.83
N VAL A 318 20.24 15.07 22.46
CA VAL A 318 20.50 15.43 21.05
C VAL A 318 21.20 14.29 20.30
N SER A 319 22.20 13.64 20.93
CA SER A 319 22.86 12.47 20.35
C SER A 319 21.89 11.31 20.11
N ARG A 320 21.02 10.99 21.09
CA ARG A 320 20.01 9.94 20.95
C ARG A 320 19.01 10.27 19.85
N ALA A 321 18.58 11.53 19.74
CA ALA A 321 17.67 11.96 18.70
C ALA A 321 18.28 11.74 17.31
N VAL A 322 19.52 12.19 17.07
CA VAL A 322 20.20 11.99 15.78
C VAL A 322 20.46 10.51 15.45
N ASP A 323 20.78 9.68 16.45
CA ASP A 323 21.04 8.26 16.24
C ASP A 323 19.78 7.39 16.11
N LYS A 324 18.66 7.83 16.71
CA LYS A 324 17.42 7.07 16.83
C LYS A 324 16.20 7.93 16.50
N THR A 325 15.70 8.67 17.48
CA THR A 325 14.33 9.22 17.50
C THR A 325 14.01 10.11 16.29
N TRP A 326 14.98 10.90 15.81
CA TRP A 326 14.82 11.83 14.69
C TRP A 326 15.64 11.43 13.45
N ARG A 327 16.38 10.31 13.50
CA ARG A 327 17.41 9.96 12.52
C ARG A 327 16.95 10.06 11.07
N HIS A 328 15.77 9.52 10.77
CA HIS A 328 15.24 9.47 9.41
C HIS A 328 14.57 10.79 9.00
N ILE A 329 14.02 11.56 9.94
CA ILE A 329 13.48 12.91 9.72
C ILE A 329 14.62 13.88 9.35
N LEU A 330 15.73 13.82 10.10
CA LEU A 330 16.92 14.66 9.91
C LEU A 330 17.82 14.19 8.75
N SER A 331 17.54 13.03 8.15
CA SER A 331 18.28 12.52 6.99
C SER A 331 17.40 11.61 6.12
N PRO A 332 16.42 12.15 5.37
CA PRO A 332 15.45 11.36 4.61
C PRO A 332 16.09 10.39 3.60
N ALA A 333 17.23 10.77 3.02
CA ALA A 333 18.01 9.90 2.11
C ALA A 333 18.58 8.62 2.77
N GLN A 334 18.58 8.53 4.10
CA GLN A 334 18.92 7.30 4.85
C GLN A 334 17.70 6.38 5.07
N ALA A 335 16.47 6.86 4.88
CA ALA A 335 15.25 6.03 4.95
C ALA A 335 15.14 5.17 3.69
N LYS A 336 15.73 3.97 3.75
CA LYS A 336 15.76 3.01 2.65
C LYS A 336 15.17 1.66 3.07
N SER A 337 14.45 1.04 2.15
CA SER A 337 13.94 -0.31 2.30
C SER A 337 15.10 -1.33 2.38
N ARG A 338 14.79 -2.57 2.79
CA ARG A 338 15.75 -3.69 2.76
C ARG A 338 16.38 -3.97 1.37
N PHE A 339 15.80 -3.42 0.31
CA PHE A 339 16.29 -3.54 -1.06
C PHE A 339 17.07 -2.30 -1.55
N GLY A 340 17.24 -1.28 -0.69
CA GLY A 340 18.00 -0.06 -0.99
C GLY A 340 17.20 1.07 -1.64
N GLU A 341 15.92 0.83 -1.95
CA GLU A 341 14.99 1.84 -2.48
C GLU A 341 14.64 2.87 -1.40
N ALA A 342 14.57 4.15 -1.77
CA ALA A 342 14.13 5.20 -0.84
C ALA A 342 12.63 5.06 -0.52
N HIS A 343 12.25 5.35 0.73
CA HIS A 343 10.82 5.36 1.11
C HIS A 343 10.07 6.55 0.51
N THR A 344 8.82 6.33 0.11
CA THR A 344 7.88 7.40 -0.21
C THR A 344 7.42 8.08 1.09
N TRP A 345 7.64 9.38 1.20
CA TRP A 345 7.23 10.18 2.36
C TRP A 345 5.83 10.77 2.15
N GLN A 346 5.02 10.80 3.21
CA GLN A 346 3.79 11.60 3.25
C GLN A 346 4.05 13.08 3.55
N ALA A 347 5.05 13.36 4.39
CA ALA A 347 5.54 14.71 4.65
C ALA A 347 6.25 15.31 3.43
N SER A 348 6.09 16.62 3.20
CA SER A 348 6.83 17.35 2.18
C SER A 348 8.27 17.64 2.63
N ASP A 349 9.18 17.81 1.67
CA ASP A 349 10.57 18.21 1.94
C ASP A 349 10.64 19.55 2.72
N GLU A 350 9.68 20.45 2.50
CA GLU A 350 9.54 21.71 3.25
C GLU A 350 9.24 21.46 4.73
N LEU A 351 8.32 20.54 5.04
CA LEU A 351 8.01 20.17 6.43
C LEU A 351 9.22 19.50 7.10
N LEU A 352 9.89 18.57 6.42
CA LEU A 352 11.08 17.90 6.95
C LEU A 352 12.21 18.92 7.22
N SER A 353 12.40 19.89 6.33
CA SER A 353 13.34 21.00 6.53
C SER A 353 12.97 21.92 7.70
N LYS A 354 11.67 22.21 7.88
CA LYS A 354 11.14 22.98 9.02
C LYS A 354 11.37 22.25 10.36
N LEU A 355 11.12 20.95 10.41
CA LEU A 355 11.38 20.12 11.60
C LEU A 355 12.87 20.02 11.89
N GLY A 356 13.71 19.84 10.86
CA GLY A 356 15.16 19.86 10.98
C GLY A 356 15.69 21.16 11.59
N ARG A 357 15.17 22.31 11.16
CA ARG A 357 15.52 23.62 11.75
C ARG A 357 15.17 23.73 13.24
N ARG A 358 13.94 23.33 13.62
CA ARG A 358 13.50 23.35 15.03
C ARG A 358 14.35 22.43 15.91
N PHE A 359 14.80 21.30 15.37
CA PHE A 359 15.76 20.42 16.03
C PHE A 359 17.15 21.08 16.16
N ALA A 360 17.63 21.72 15.10
CA ALA A 360 18.91 22.43 15.08
C ALA A 360 18.94 23.55 16.14
N GLU A 361 17.85 24.31 16.31
CA GLU A 361 17.71 25.33 17.36
C GLU A 361 17.93 24.75 18.77
N ALA A 362 17.29 23.62 19.11
CA ALA A 362 17.52 22.93 20.40
C ALA A 362 18.95 22.36 20.51
N ALA A 363 19.52 21.88 19.41
CA ALA A 363 20.88 21.38 19.38
C ALA A 363 21.97 22.47 19.51
N VAL A 364 21.65 23.75 19.25
CA VAL A 364 22.53 24.88 19.60
C VAL A 364 22.66 25.03 21.12
N GLU A 365 21.57 24.98 21.88
CA GLU A 365 21.64 25.04 23.35
C GLU A 365 22.42 23.85 23.93
N ALA A 366 22.27 22.64 23.35
CA ALA A 366 23.09 21.49 23.73
C ALA A 366 24.59 21.66 23.41
N LEU A 367 24.91 22.40 22.34
CA LEU A 367 26.28 22.76 21.96
C LEU A 367 26.86 23.85 22.88
N GLU A 368 26.04 24.80 23.33
CA GLU A 368 26.42 25.77 24.37
C GLU A 368 26.67 25.09 25.72
N LEU A 369 25.93 24.02 26.03
CA LEU A 369 26.16 23.18 27.20
C LEU A 369 27.22 22.09 26.96
N TRP A 370 27.86 21.96 25.80
CA TRP A 370 28.84 20.89 25.57
C TRP A 370 30.17 21.13 26.31
N GLU A 371 30.66 20.07 26.97
CA GLU A 371 31.97 19.98 27.64
C GLU A 371 32.69 18.69 27.18
N PRO A 372 34.03 18.66 27.11
CA PRO A 372 34.77 17.43 26.81
C PRO A 372 34.60 16.39 27.92
N SER A 373 34.27 15.15 27.56
CA SER A 373 34.10 14.06 28.53
C SER A 373 35.40 13.78 29.32
N SER A 374 35.29 13.75 30.65
CA SER A 374 36.40 13.53 31.60
C SER A 374 37.08 12.17 31.42
N ASP A 375 36.32 11.16 31.01
CA ASP A 375 36.73 9.75 31.13
C ASP A 375 37.42 9.22 29.86
N GLY A 376 37.59 10.07 28.83
CA GLY A 376 38.22 9.72 27.56
C GLY A 376 37.48 8.69 26.70
N GLY A 377 36.35 8.15 27.19
CA GLY A 377 35.54 7.10 26.57
C GLY A 377 34.36 7.59 25.73
N ALA A 378 34.29 8.89 25.40
CA ALA A 378 33.23 9.41 24.54
C ALA A 378 33.33 8.82 23.11
N ASP A 379 32.20 8.33 22.60
CA ASP A 379 32.07 7.88 21.22
C ASP A 379 32.19 9.08 20.26
N ARG A 380 33.37 9.23 19.68
CA ARG A 380 33.72 10.30 18.74
C ARG A 380 32.84 10.32 17.49
N VAL A 381 32.37 9.14 17.03
CA VAL A 381 31.48 9.05 15.88
C VAL A 381 30.14 9.67 16.24
N ARG A 382 29.62 9.37 17.44
CA ARG A 382 28.39 9.96 17.96
C ARG A 382 28.50 11.47 18.14
N GLU A 383 29.59 11.96 18.76
CA GLU A 383 29.82 13.41 18.94
C GLU A 383 29.86 14.17 17.61
N LEU A 384 30.65 13.70 16.65
CA LEU A 384 30.76 14.36 15.34
C LEU A 384 29.47 14.24 14.52
N ARG A 385 28.68 13.18 14.69
CA ARG A 385 27.44 12.96 13.93
C ARG A 385 26.37 13.97 14.27
N TRP A 386 26.12 14.25 15.55
CA TRP A 386 25.07 15.19 15.92
C TRP A 386 25.46 16.64 15.57
N VAL A 387 26.74 17.00 15.67
CA VAL A 387 27.26 18.30 15.20
C VAL A 387 27.15 18.44 13.68
N HIS A 388 27.45 17.39 12.91
CA HIS A 388 27.25 17.39 11.46
C HIS A 388 25.78 17.58 11.09
N VAL A 389 24.85 16.92 11.78
CA VAL A 389 23.41 17.04 11.53
C VAL A 389 22.88 18.41 11.95
N LEU A 390 23.34 18.98 13.07
CA LEU A 390 23.06 20.37 13.45
C LEU A 390 23.39 21.34 12.30
N LEU A 391 24.61 21.25 11.75
CA LEU A 391 25.09 22.15 10.70
C LEU A 391 24.35 21.99 9.36
N LEU A 392 23.82 20.80 9.05
CA LEU A 392 23.01 20.58 7.85
C LEU A 392 21.63 21.26 7.89
N HIS A 393 21.10 21.53 9.09
CA HIS A 393 19.74 22.04 9.28
C HIS A 393 19.67 23.47 9.82
N LEU A 394 20.79 24.05 10.24
CA LEU A 394 20.88 25.48 10.54
C LEU A 394 20.73 26.32 9.26
N PRO A 395 19.87 27.36 9.24
CA PRO A 395 19.72 28.24 8.09
C PRO A 395 20.92 29.17 7.91
N GLU A 396 21.64 29.47 9.00
CA GLU A 396 22.87 30.26 9.04
C GLU A 396 23.74 29.75 10.19
N VAL A 397 25.06 29.67 9.98
CA VAL A 397 26.03 29.27 11.01
C VAL A 397 26.65 30.53 11.60
N THR A 398 26.25 30.91 12.82
CA THR A 398 26.79 32.11 13.47
C THR A 398 28.24 31.90 13.92
N ALA A 399 28.95 32.99 14.24
CA ALA A 399 30.34 32.94 14.71
C ALA A 399 30.49 32.16 16.03
N GLU A 400 29.49 32.24 16.91
CA GLU A 400 29.44 31.53 18.20
C GLU A 400 29.28 30.02 17.98
N VAL A 401 28.37 29.61 17.11
CA VAL A 401 28.18 28.21 16.70
C VAL A 401 29.44 27.69 16.03
N GLU A 402 30.01 28.44 15.07
CA GLU A 402 31.25 28.07 14.39
C GLU A 402 32.41 27.87 15.39
N GLN A 403 32.53 28.76 16.38
CA GLN A 403 33.56 28.66 17.41
C GLN A 403 33.34 27.43 18.32
N ARG A 404 32.11 27.17 18.77
CA ARG A 404 31.80 25.96 19.55
C ARG A 404 32.05 24.67 18.76
N VAL A 405 31.66 24.61 17.48
CA VAL A 405 31.96 23.48 16.59
C VAL A 405 33.47 23.27 16.46
N ARG A 406 34.25 24.35 16.29
CA ARG A 406 35.72 24.26 16.28
C ARG A 406 36.28 23.68 17.59
N ASP A 407 35.66 23.95 18.73
CA ASP A 407 36.11 23.40 20.02
C ASP A 407 35.80 21.90 20.15
N VAL A 408 34.65 21.43 19.67
CA VAL A 408 34.36 19.98 19.51
C VAL A 408 35.40 19.32 18.59
N LEU A 409 35.74 19.97 17.47
CA LEU A 409 36.77 19.48 16.53
C LEU A 409 38.20 19.52 17.10
N LYS A 410 38.49 20.36 18.10
CA LYS A 410 39.79 20.33 18.82
C LYS A 410 39.85 19.14 19.79
N ALA A 411 38.76 18.88 20.52
CA ALA A 411 38.67 17.72 21.43
C ALA A 411 38.65 16.37 20.69
N ASN A 412 38.21 16.36 19.43
CA ASN A 412 38.22 15.20 18.54
C ASN A 412 39.30 15.30 17.43
N PRO A 413 40.61 15.26 17.77
CA PRO A 413 41.70 15.53 16.84
C PRO A 413 41.81 14.49 15.71
N ARG A 414 42.34 14.94 14.55
CA ARG A 414 42.63 14.06 13.40
C ARG A 414 43.62 12.96 13.79
N TYR A 415 43.30 11.72 13.45
CA TYR A 415 44.25 10.61 13.58
C TYR A 415 45.21 10.58 12.37
N HIS A 416 46.52 10.54 12.64
CA HIS A 416 47.56 10.48 11.60
C HIS A 416 47.87 9.06 11.09
N ARG A 417 47.14 8.05 11.57
CA ARG A 417 47.18 6.68 11.05
C ARG A 417 45.80 6.32 10.54
N ILE A 418 45.72 5.90 9.28
CA ILE A 418 44.56 5.19 8.75
C ILE A 418 44.57 3.81 9.40
N SER A 419 43.79 3.65 10.45
CA SER A 419 43.48 2.35 11.03
C SER A 419 42.39 1.67 10.21
N TRP A 420 42.31 0.34 10.30
CA TRP A 420 41.34 -0.48 9.59
C TRP A 420 39.97 -0.54 10.30
N HIS A 421 39.78 0.22 11.39
CA HIS A 421 38.51 0.28 12.12
C HIS A 421 37.51 1.20 11.42
N GLU A 422 36.31 0.67 11.16
CA GLU A 422 35.25 1.36 10.42
C GLU A 422 34.82 2.67 11.07
N ASP A 423 34.79 2.72 12.40
CA ASP A 423 34.42 3.89 13.20
C ASP A 423 35.42 5.05 13.05
N GLU A 424 36.73 4.76 12.99
CA GLU A 424 37.75 5.80 12.78
C GLU A 424 37.63 6.44 11.39
N ARG A 425 37.39 5.61 10.36
CA ARG A 425 37.11 6.11 9.01
C ARG A 425 35.85 6.97 9.00
N ARG A 426 34.77 6.52 9.66
CA ARG A 426 33.49 7.23 9.72
C ARG A 426 33.58 8.55 10.49
N ALA A 427 34.38 8.62 11.55
CA ALA A 427 34.70 9.85 12.25
C ALA A 427 35.50 10.82 11.36
N ALA A 428 36.48 10.32 10.60
CA ALA A 428 37.24 11.15 9.66
C ALA A 428 36.38 11.70 8.50
N GLU A 429 35.46 10.88 7.97
CA GLU A 429 34.48 11.29 6.95
C GLU A 429 33.53 12.37 7.48
N LEU A 430 32.94 12.18 8.67
CA LEU A 430 32.08 13.17 9.32
C LEU A 430 32.83 14.48 9.58
N ARG A 431 34.06 14.41 10.10
CA ARG A 431 34.91 15.59 10.29
C ARG A 431 35.18 16.32 8.98
N ALA A 432 35.54 15.60 7.92
CA ALA A 432 35.81 16.20 6.61
C ALA A 432 34.53 16.78 5.96
N ALA A 433 33.36 16.23 6.27
CA ALA A 433 32.08 16.79 5.85
C ALA A 433 31.76 18.10 6.61
N ILE A 434 31.91 18.12 7.94
CA ILE A 434 31.80 19.35 8.75
C ILE A 434 32.75 20.43 8.23
N GLU A 435 34.03 20.10 8.01
CA GLU A 435 35.05 21.03 7.50
C GLU A 435 34.74 21.51 6.05
N ARG A 436 33.86 20.84 5.29
CA ARG A 436 33.45 21.21 3.91
C ARG A 436 32.08 21.88 3.82
N ILE A 437 31.16 21.65 4.79
CA ILE A 437 29.86 22.36 4.88
C ILE A 437 30.09 23.86 5.12
N LEU A 438 31.23 24.21 5.68
CA LEU A 438 31.77 25.57 5.67
C LEU A 438 32.22 25.97 4.20
N GLY A 439 31.41 25.66 3.13
CA GLY A 439 31.77 25.50 1.67
C GLY A 439 30.72 25.59 0.47
N ASP A 440 30.27 24.48 -0.20
CA ASP A 440 30.08 24.33 -1.71
C ASP A 440 28.72 23.73 -2.31
N LEU A 441 28.45 23.74 -3.66
CA LEU A 441 27.09 23.70 -4.35
C LEU A 441 26.73 22.72 -5.58
N ASP A 442 26.40 23.19 -6.83
CA ASP A 442 25.23 22.74 -7.71
C ASP A 442 25.43 22.24 -9.22
N GLY A 443 24.43 21.58 -9.89
CA GLY A 443 24.24 21.47 -11.39
C GLY A 443 23.59 20.20 -12.10
N PRO A 444 22.55 20.29 -13.03
CA PRO A 444 21.92 19.16 -13.81
C PRO A 444 21.62 19.31 -15.38
N ASP A 445 20.95 18.34 -16.10
CA ASP A 445 21.00 18.10 -17.61
C ASP A 445 19.73 17.48 -18.44
N ARG A 446 19.80 17.09 -19.79
CA ARG A 446 18.71 16.72 -20.83
C ARG A 446 18.99 15.63 -21.99
N SER A 447 18.01 14.98 -22.73
CA SER A 447 18.19 14.22 -24.08
C SER A 447 16.95 13.65 -24.96
N SER A 448 17.15 13.24 -26.27
CA SER A 448 16.43 12.21 -27.20
C SER A 448 15.59 12.55 -28.52
N ALA A 449 15.45 11.64 -29.57
CA ALA A 449 14.60 11.74 -30.85
C ALA A 449 14.43 10.48 -31.82
N LEU A 450 13.46 10.44 -32.80
CA LEU A 450 13.12 9.34 -33.81
C LEU A 450 12.78 9.78 -35.31
N GLY A 451 12.75 8.81 -36.28
CA GLY A 451 12.98 8.86 -37.78
C GLY A 451 11.92 9.32 -38.85
N ASP A 452 11.57 8.48 -39.88
CA ASP A 452 10.79 8.84 -41.13
C ASP A 452 9.42 8.11 -41.28
N PRO A 453 8.28 8.83 -41.43
CA PRO A 453 6.93 8.27 -41.36
C PRO A 453 6.54 7.31 -42.51
N GLY A 454 7.10 7.46 -43.71
CA GLY A 454 6.68 6.65 -44.86
C GLY A 454 7.12 5.18 -44.75
N ARG A 455 8.16 4.92 -43.97
CA ARG A 455 8.84 3.62 -43.87
C ARG A 455 8.59 2.89 -42.55
N VAL A 456 8.09 3.60 -41.53
CA VAL A 456 7.84 3.03 -40.22
C VAL A 456 6.64 2.07 -40.24
N THR A 457 6.84 0.90 -39.64
CA THR A 457 5.86 -0.18 -39.54
C THR A 457 5.06 -0.12 -38.23
N VAL A 458 3.88 -0.77 -38.24
CA VAL A 458 3.02 -0.96 -37.06
C VAL A 458 3.80 -1.55 -35.87
N ARG A 459 4.77 -2.42 -36.13
CA ARG A 459 5.57 -3.11 -35.11
C ARG A 459 6.65 -2.22 -34.49
N GLU A 460 7.23 -1.30 -35.25
CA GLU A 460 8.23 -0.33 -34.75
C GLU A 460 7.55 0.75 -33.88
N LEU A 461 6.36 1.22 -34.29
CA LEU A 461 5.53 2.11 -33.46
C LEU A 461 5.13 1.46 -32.13
N ALA A 462 4.86 0.14 -32.12
CA ALA A 462 4.53 -0.61 -30.91
C ALA A 462 5.69 -0.74 -29.91
N GLY A 463 6.95 -0.64 -30.38
CA GLY A 463 8.15 -0.70 -29.53
C GLY A 463 8.73 0.66 -29.11
N THR A 464 8.05 1.75 -29.47
CA THR A 464 8.49 3.14 -29.21
C THR A 464 7.90 3.67 -27.90
N SER A 465 8.67 4.46 -27.14
CA SER A 465 8.18 5.13 -25.92
C SER A 465 7.15 6.20 -26.25
N GLU A 466 6.20 6.41 -25.33
CA GLU A 466 5.01 7.22 -25.59
C GLU A 466 5.33 8.69 -25.89
N ASP A 467 6.25 9.29 -25.12
CA ASP A 467 6.67 10.68 -25.29
C ASP A 467 7.29 10.92 -26.69
N VAL A 468 8.02 9.95 -27.24
CA VAL A 468 8.65 10.07 -28.56
C VAL A 468 7.67 9.71 -29.69
N LEU A 469 6.69 8.82 -29.44
CA LEU A 469 5.59 8.57 -30.39
C LEU A 469 4.67 9.79 -30.52
N GLU A 470 4.40 10.50 -29.42
CA GLU A 470 3.57 11.70 -29.43
C GLU A 470 4.23 12.84 -30.23
N ASP A 471 5.49 13.15 -29.93
CA ASP A 471 6.31 14.11 -30.71
C ASP A 471 6.39 13.70 -32.19
N TYR A 472 6.57 12.41 -32.48
CA TYR A 472 6.60 11.90 -33.85
C TYR A 472 5.27 12.10 -34.60
N LEU A 473 4.14 11.79 -33.97
CA LEU A 473 2.79 12.03 -34.52
C LEU A 473 2.40 13.52 -34.54
N GLN A 474 3.17 14.40 -33.91
CA GLN A 474 3.05 15.85 -34.01
C GLN A 474 3.89 16.41 -35.17
N ARG A 475 5.07 15.83 -35.41
CA ARG A 475 5.98 16.20 -36.52
C ARG A 475 5.53 15.71 -37.90
N HIS A 476 4.67 14.69 -37.97
CA HIS A 476 4.26 14.06 -39.22
C HIS A 476 2.74 13.87 -39.31
N ALA A 477 2.12 14.43 -40.36
CA ALA A 477 0.69 14.30 -40.65
C ALA A 477 0.42 13.25 -41.75
N GLY A 478 -0.73 12.56 -41.64
CA GLY A 478 -1.23 11.65 -42.67
C GLY A 478 -2.05 10.49 -42.10
N ASP A 479 -3.23 10.26 -42.67
CA ASP A 479 -4.16 9.21 -42.23
C ASP A 479 -3.54 7.80 -42.23
N GLU A 480 -2.70 7.46 -43.21
CA GLU A 480 -2.01 6.16 -43.25
C GLU A 480 -1.07 5.94 -42.05
N LEU A 481 -0.40 6.99 -41.57
CA LEU A 481 0.44 6.93 -40.37
C LEU A 481 -0.42 6.77 -39.12
N ILE A 482 -1.57 7.44 -39.07
CA ILE A 482 -2.53 7.35 -37.96
C ILE A 482 -3.15 5.95 -37.92
N GLU A 483 -3.55 5.36 -39.04
CA GLU A 483 -4.00 3.96 -39.11
C GLU A 483 -2.92 2.98 -38.63
N LYS A 484 -1.65 3.17 -39.02
CA LYS A 484 -0.52 2.36 -38.50
C LYS A 484 -0.33 2.54 -36.99
N ALA A 485 -0.47 3.76 -36.47
CA ALA A 485 -0.39 4.06 -35.05
C ALA A 485 -1.55 3.43 -34.26
N LEU A 486 -2.78 3.49 -34.77
CA LEU A 486 -3.96 2.82 -34.19
C LEU A 486 -3.77 1.30 -34.15
N LEU A 487 -3.35 0.69 -35.26
CA LEU A 487 -3.08 -0.75 -35.33
C LEU A 487 -1.98 -1.19 -34.34
N SER A 488 -1.03 -0.31 -33.99
CA SER A 488 0.05 -0.63 -33.04
C SER A 488 -0.45 -0.90 -31.61
N PHE A 489 -1.61 -0.36 -31.21
CA PHE A 489 -2.27 -0.68 -29.94
C PHE A 489 -2.72 -2.14 -29.84
N SER A 490 -2.86 -2.85 -30.98
CA SER A 490 -3.09 -4.30 -30.98
C SER A 490 -1.89 -5.10 -30.46
N HIS A 491 -0.69 -4.55 -30.55
CA HIS A 491 0.55 -5.23 -30.14
C HIS A 491 1.04 -4.82 -28.76
N HIS A 492 0.78 -3.58 -28.32
CA HIS A 492 1.19 -3.10 -27.00
C HIS A 492 0.18 -2.11 -26.41
N ALA A 493 -0.06 -2.21 -25.10
CA ALA A 493 -0.87 -1.23 -24.36
C ALA A 493 -0.02 0.01 -24.03
N ARG A 494 -0.67 1.17 -23.90
CA ARG A 494 -0.04 2.46 -23.56
C ARG A 494 -0.83 3.14 -22.43
N TYR A 495 -0.16 3.99 -21.65
CA TYR A 495 -0.67 4.53 -20.39
C TYR A 495 -0.98 6.03 -20.42
N ARG A 496 -0.16 6.85 -21.10
CA ARG A 496 -0.33 8.30 -21.30
C ARG A 496 -0.95 8.61 -22.66
N LEU A 497 -0.40 8.04 -23.74
CA LEU A 497 -0.92 8.26 -25.10
C LEU A 497 -2.16 7.37 -25.36
N THR A 498 -3.34 7.99 -25.40
CA THR A 498 -4.61 7.27 -25.51
C THR A 498 -4.98 6.90 -26.95
N PHE A 499 -5.76 5.82 -27.13
CA PHE A 499 -6.28 5.42 -28.44
C PHE A 499 -7.18 6.51 -29.05
N ALA A 500 -7.97 7.19 -28.21
CA ALA A 500 -8.84 8.30 -28.61
C ALA A 500 -8.05 9.51 -29.14
N SER A 501 -6.94 9.90 -28.49
CA SER A 501 -6.14 11.06 -28.93
C SER A 501 -5.34 10.80 -30.21
N VAL A 502 -5.10 9.54 -30.57
CA VAL A 502 -4.56 9.15 -31.88
C VAL A 502 -5.68 9.10 -32.92
N LEU A 503 -6.83 8.51 -32.61
CA LEU A 503 -7.98 8.41 -33.53
C LEU A 503 -8.50 9.78 -33.95
N GLY A 504 -8.60 10.73 -33.01
CA GLY A 504 -9.04 12.10 -33.27
C GLY A 504 -8.12 12.94 -34.17
N ARG A 505 -6.95 12.42 -34.57
CA ARG A 505 -6.08 13.05 -35.59
C ARG A 505 -6.46 12.64 -37.02
N HIS A 506 -7.25 11.58 -37.19
CA HIS A 506 -7.65 11.04 -38.50
C HIS A 506 -8.74 11.91 -39.15
N SER A 507 -8.71 12.08 -40.47
CA SER A 507 -9.67 12.93 -41.19
C SER A 507 -11.13 12.43 -41.12
N GLN A 508 -11.31 11.11 -41.07
CA GLN A 508 -12.60 10.42 -40.96
C GLN A 508 -12.53 9.31 -39.86
N PRO A 509 -12.64 9.65 -38.57
CA PRO A 509 -12.33 8.72 -37.48
C PRO A 509 -13.27 7.50 -37.43
N ASP A 510 -14.59 7.72 -37.53
CA ASP A 510 -15.59 6.65 -37.36
C ASP A 510 -15.56 5.63 -38.52
N GLU A 511 -15.45 6.13 -39.76
CA GLU A 511 -15.36 5.30 -40.95
C GLU A 511 -14.07 4.46 -40.95
N ALA A 512 -12.94 5.05 -40.55
CA ALA A 512 -11.68 4.33 -40.42
C ALA A 512 -11.74 3.26 -39.32
N LEU A 513 -12.32 3.57 -38.16
CA LEU A 513 -12.48 2.63 -37.04
C LEU A 513 -13.32 1.42 -37.43
N LEU A 514 -14.46 1.64 -38.11
CA LEU A 514 -15.33 0.58 -38.61
C LEU A 514 -14.62 -0.25 -39.69
N ARG A 515 -13.97 0.40 -40.67
CA ARG A 515 -13.22 -0.27 -41.74
C ARG A 515 -12.09 -1.14 -41.21
N LEU A 516 -11.28 -0.63 -40.29
CA LEU A 516 -10.18 -1.36 -39.65
C LEU A 516 -10.70 -2.55 -38.83
N THR A 517 -11.82 -2.37 -38.10
CA THR A 517 -12.44 -3.45 -37.32
C THR A 517 -13.01 -4.56 -38.22
N LEU A 518 -13.75 -4.21 -39.28
CA LEU A 518 -14.24 -5.17 -40.28
C LEU A 518 -13.09 -5.87 -41.02
N GLY A 519 -11.95 -5.19 -41.17
CA GLY A 519 -10.72 -5.69 -41.78
C GLY A 519 -9.76 -6.44 -40.85
N LEU A 520 -10.02 -6.49 -39.53
CA LEU A 520 -9.03 -6.77 -38.49
C LEU A 520 -8.15 -7.99 -38.76
N ARG A 521 -8.76 -9.12 -39.17
CA ARG A 521 -8.04 -10.37 -39.49
C ARG A 521 -6.91 -10.19 -40.52
N ARG A 522 -7.10 -9.28 -41.48
CA ARG A 522 -6.10 -8.95 -42.52
C ARG A 522 -4.99 -8.02 -42.02
N HIS A 523 -5.28 -7.17 -41.03
CA HIS A 523 -4.35 -6.14 -40.55
C HIS A 523 -3.45 -6.62 -39.39
N VAL A 524 -3.98 -7.44 -38.47
CA VAL A 524 -3.24 -7.87 -37.25
C VAL A 524 -2.97 -9.39 -37.20
N GLY A 525 -3.40 -10.14 -38.20
CA GLY A 525 -3.15 -11.58 -38.33
C GLY A 525 -3.94 -12.46 -37.35
N GLY A 526 -3.48 -13.69 -37.17
CA GLY A 526 -4.22 -14.77 -36.49
C GLY A 526 -4.14 -14.83 -34.95
N GLY A 527 -3.41 -13.92 -34.30
CA GLY A 527 -3.09 -14.02 -32.87
C GLY A 527 -4.25 -13.61 -31.93
N PRO A 528 -4.67 -14.46 -30.97
CA PRO A 528 -5.75 -14.11 -30.02
C PRO A 528 -5.50 -12.81 -29.25
N SER A 529 -4.27 -12.60 -28.77
CA SER A 529 -3.91 -11.39 -28.02
C SER A 529 -4.03 -10.10 -28.84
N ASN A 530 -3.72 -10.14 -30.14
CA ASN A 530 -3.86 -8.96 -31.01
C ASN A 530 -5.34 -8.56 -31.15
N ARG A 531 -6.22 -9.56 -31.28
CA ARG A 531 -7.67 -9.40 -31.39
C ARG A 531 -8.26 -8.82 -30.10
N GLU A 532 -7.83 -9.32 -28.94
CA GLU A 532 -8.23 -8.82 -27.62
C GLU A 532 -7.74 -7.39 -27.35
N ASN A 533 -6.50 -7.08 -27.72
CA ASN A 533 -5.94 -5.74 -27.55
C ASN A 533 -6.63 -4.70 -28.44
N TRP A 534 -6.90 -5.02 -29.71
CA TRP A 534 -7.72 -4.16 -30.59
C TRP A 534 -9.11 -3.93 -29.99
N THR A 535 -9.79 -5.00 -29.60
CA THR A 535 -11.12 -4.93 -28.98
C THR A 535 -11.11 -4.06 -27.71
N ARG A 536 -10.04 -4.12 -26.90
CA ARG A 536 -9.89 -3.30 -25.69
C ARG A 536 -9.72 -1.81 -26.03
N ALA A 537 -8.92 -1.51 -27.05
CA ALA A 537 -8.72 -0.14 -27.53
C ALA A 537 -10.02 0.46 -28.09
N VAL A 538 -10.75 -0.28 -28.92
CA VAL A 538 -12.07 0.11 -29.47
C VAL A 538 -13.08 0.38 -28.35
N LEU A 539 -13.21 -0.53 -27.39
CA LEU A 539 -14.19 -0.40 -26.31
C LEU A 539 -13.84 0.72 -25.31
N SER A 540 -12.57 1.13 -25.21
CA SER A 540 -12.14 2.26 -24.37
C SER A 540 -12.51 3.65 -24.90
N LEU A 541 -13.08 3.75 -26.10
CA LEU A 541 -13.54 5.03 -26.67
C LEU A 541 -14.79 5.55 -25.92
N PRO A 542 -14.87 6.84 -25.56
CA PRO A 542 -16.01 7.39 -24.83
C PRO A 542 -17.32 7.30 -25.62
N ASP A 543 -17.28 7.41 -26.95
CA ASP A 543 -18.46 7.32 -27.82
C ASP A 543 -18.21 6.30 -28.94
N CYS A 544 -18.40 5.00 -28.63
CA CYS A 544 -18.21 3.91 -29.59
C CYS A 544 -19.55 3.45 -30.17
N ASP A 545 -19.74 3.62 -31.48
CA ASP A 545 -20.98 3.19 -32.16
C ASP A 545 -21.21 1.67 -32.03
N SER A 546 -22.46 1.33 -31.77
CA SER A 546 -23.06 0.00 -31.87
C SER A 546 -22.65 -0.77 -33.14
N ALA A 547 -22.51 -0.13 -34.30
CA ALA A 547 -22.09 -0.79 -35.53
C ALA A 547 -20.65 -1.31 -35.45
N VAL A 548 -19.74 -0.54 -34.83
CA VAL A 548 -18.36 -0.95 -34.57
C VAL A 548 -18.34 -2.08 -33.54
N ILE A 549 -19.14 -1.99 -32.47
CA ILE A 549 -19.22 -3.05 -31.44
C ILE A 549 -19.74 -4.36 -32.05
N ARG A 550 -20.76 -4.30 -32.92
CA ARG A 550 -21.29 -5.48 -33.64
C ARG A 550 -20.29 -6.08 -34.62
N ALA A 551 -19.38 -5.28 -35.17
CA ALA A 551 -18.32 -5.74 -36.07
C ALA A 551 -17.14 -6.43 -35.34
N LEU A 552 -17.03 -6.31 -34.01
CA LEU A 552 -15.99 -6.98 -33.22
C LEU A 552 -16.17 -8.52 -33.25
N PRO A 553 -15.07 -9.29 -33.22
CA PRO A 553 -15.15 -10.75 -33.07
C PRO A 553 -15.81 -11.14 -31.75
N ALA A 554 -16.87 -11.95 -31.82
CA ALA A 554 -17.82 -12.17 -30.73
C ALA A 554 -17.16 -12.67 -29.43
N TRP A 555 -16.28 -13.67 -29.51
CA TRP A 555 -15.58 -14.19 -28.34
C TRP A 555 -14.75 -13.11 -27.64
N SER A 556 -13.95 -12.35 -28.40
CA SER A 556 -13.14 -11.27 -27.80
C SER A 556 -14.00 -10.09 -27.33
N ALA A 557 -15.11 -9.74 -27.99
CA ALA A 557 -16.04 -8.75 -27.45
C ALA A 557 -16.60 -9.20 -26.09
N MET A 558 -16.91 -10.48 -25.94
CA MET A 558 -17.42 -11.08 -24.71
C MET A 558 -16.34 -11.34 -23.63
N THR A 559 -15.06 -11.53 -23.97
CA THR A 559 -13.99 -11.73 -22.95
C THR A 559 -13.19 -10.48 -22.61
N VAL A 560 -13.22 -9.45 -23.46
CA VAL A 560 -12.39 -8.26 -23.24
C VAL A 560 -12.91 -7.44 -22.07
N GLY A 561 -12.15 -7.65 -21.00
CA GLY A 561 -12.37 -7.29 -19.63
C GLY A 561 -11.15 -7.80 -18.87
N GLY A 562 -10.84 -9.09 -19.01
CA GLY A 562 -9.65 -9.72 -18.42
C GLY A 562 -8.77 -10.48 -19.42
N SER A 563 -7.45 -10.44 -19.22
CA SER A 563 -6.50 -11.45 -19.72
C SER A 563 -6.12 -12.48 -18.63
N ASN A 564 -6.49 -12.20 -17.37
CA ASN A 564 -6.34 -13.06 -16.20
C ASN A 564 -7.67 -13.10 -15.43
N GLY A 565 -8.64 -13.93 -15.88
CA GLY A 565 -9.75 -14.53 -15.12
C GLY A 565 -10.70 -13.72 -14.19
N TYR A 566 -10.49 -12.41 -13.98
CA TYR A 566 -11.06 -11.68 -12.83
C TYR A 566 -11.68 -10.32 -13.16
N ARG A 567 -11.95 -10.02 -14.44
CA ARG A 567 -12.60 -8.76 -14.84
C ARG A 567 -13.81 -9.05 -15.74
N PRO A 568 -14.97 -8.43 -15.47
CA PRO A 568 -16.18 -8.63 -16.27
C PRO A 568 -16.02 -8.05 -17.68
N SER A 569 -16.82 -8.54 -18.62
CA SER A 569 -16.95 -7.97 -19.97
C SER A 569 -17.37 -6.51 -19.96
N HIS A 570 -17.03 -5.79 -21.03
CA HIS A 570 -17.36 -4.38 -21.18
C HIS A 570 -18.87 -4.11 -21.18
N GLU A 571 -19.30 -3.11 -20.39
CA GLU A 571 -20.72 -2.75 -20.16
C GLU A 571 -21.52 -2.57 -21.46
N ARG A 572 -20.91 -2.01 -22.50
CA ARG A 572 -21.56 -1.73 -23.79
C ARG A 572 -21.82 -3.00 -24.60
N VAL A 573 -20.95 -4.00 -24.47
CA VAL A 573 -21.16 -5.31 -25.10
C VAL A 573 -22.32 -6.01 -24.40
N VAL A 574 -22.35 -5.97 -23.05
CA VAL A 574 -23.48 -6.47 -22.26
C VAL A 574 -24.77 -5.78 -22.69
N SER A 575 -24.86 -4.46 -22.57
CA SER A 575 -26.04 -3.65 -22.92
C SER A 575 -26.54 -3.92 -24.34
N LEU A 576 -25.64 -4.03 -25.33
CA LEU A 576 -26.00 -4.34 -26.71
C LEU A 576 -26.60 -5.75 -26.84
N VAL A 577 -26.04 -6.75 -26.18
CA VAL A 577 -26.58 -8.12 -26.17
C VAL A 577 -27.92 -8.19 -25.44
N THR A 578 -28.03 -7.60 -24.24
CA THR A 578 -29.27 -7.59 -23.46
C THR A 578 -30.40 -6.87 -24.19
N THR A 579 -30.09 -5.76 -24.89
CA THR A 579 -31.07 -5.02 -25.71
C THR A 579 -31.52 -5.81 -26.93
N ALA A 580 -30.62 -6.59 -27.55
CA ALA A 580 -30.92 -7.42 -28.71
C ALA A 580 -31.78 -8.66 -28.36
N LEU A 581 -31.43 -9.37 -27.28
CA LEU A 581 -32.10 -10.60 -26.85
C LEU A 581 -33.34 -10.36 -25.98
N ARG A 582 -33.40 -9.23 -25.26
CA ARG A 582 -34.50 -8.88 -24.33
C ARG A 582 -34.73 -10.00 -23.30
N ASP A 583 -35.99 -10.25 -22.94
CA ASP A 583 -36.40 -11.33 -22.03
C ASP A 583 -36.81 -12.62 -22.78
N ASP A 584 -36.38 -12.79 -24.05
CA ASP A 584 -36.66 -13.99 -24.85
C ASP A 584 -35.73 -15.14 -24.43
N ALA A 585 -36.27 -16.06 -23.62
CA ALA A 585 -35.53 -17.21 -23.10
C ALA A 585 -35.02 -18.16 -24.20
N ASP A 586 -35.75 -18.30 -25.32
CA ASP A 586 -35.30 -19.13 -26.44
C ASP A 586 -34.13 -18.46 -27.18
N ALA A 587 -34.18 -17.13 -27.37
CA ALA A 587 -33.09 -16.38 -27.97
C ALA A 587 -31.82 -16.43 -27.10
N TRP A 588 -31.94 -16.32 -25.78
CA TRP A 588 -30.83 -16.52 -24.84
C TRP A 588 -30.26 -17.95 -24.92
N THR A 589 -31.12 -18.97 -24.95
CA THR A 589 -30.71 -20.37 -25.08
C THR A 589 -29.96 -20.63 -26.39
N ARG A 590 -30.46 -20.09 -27.52
CA ARG A 590 -29.77 -20.18 -28.82
C ARG A 590 -28.44 -19.44 -28.80
N PHE A 591 -28.40 -18.22 -28.28
CA PHE A 591 -27.16 -17.43 -28.15
C PHE A 591 -26.10 -18.17 -27.32
N ALA A 592 -26.52 -18.83 -26.23
CA ALA A 592 -25.64 -19.64 -25.40
C ALA A 592 -25.15 -20.92 -26.09
N GLY A 593 -25.89 -21.45 -27.07
CA GLY A 593 -25.45 -22.53 -27.96
C GLY A 593 -24.63 -22.07 -29.17
N GLY A 594 -24.22 -20.79 -29.23
CA GLY A 594 -23.53 -20.21 -30.38
C GLY A 594 -22.13 -20.79 -30.66
N PRO A 595 -21.67 -20.78 -31.93
CA PRO A 595 -20.41 -21.41 -32.35
C PRO A 595 -19.15 -20.56 -32.12
N ALA A 596 -19.27 -19.38 -31.49
CA ALA A 596 -18.10 -18.52 -31.21
C ALA A 596 -17.12 -19.23 -30.27
N SER A 597 -15.83 -19.15 -30.57
CA SER A 597 -14.77 -19.80 -29.80
C SER A 597 -13.54 -18.91 -29.67
N TYR A 598 -12.65 -19.22 -28.72
CA TYR A 598 -11.39 -18.50 -28.54
C TYR A 598 -10.42 -18.62 -29.73
N SER A 599 -10.39 -19.80 -30.36
CA SER A 599 -9.44 -20.18 -31.43
C SER A 599 -10.15 -20.81 -32.63
N GLY A 600 -9.43 -20.95 -33.75
CA GLY A 600 -9.96 -21.50 -35.01
C GLY A 600 -10.69 -20.47 -35.89
N PRO A 601 -11.34 -20.91 -36.99
CA PRO A 601 -12.07 -20.04 -37.91
C PRO A 601 -13.22 -19.28 -37.21
N THR A 602 -13.96 -19.98 -36.36
CA THR A 602 -15.09 -19.47 -35.56
C THR A 602 -14.74 -18.34 -34.59
N ALA A 603 -13.45 -18.18 -34.27
CA ALA A 603 -12.95 -17.07 -33.45
C ALA A 603 -12.90 -15.70 -34.18
N TRP A 604 -13.39 -15.66 -35.42
CA TRP A 604 -13.54 -14.48 -36.26
C TRP A 604 -15.01 -14.15 -36.59
N LEU A 605 -15.96 -14.94 -36.10
CA LEU A 605 -17.39 -14.60 -36.21
C LEU A 605 -17.68 -13.30 -35.46
N ARG A 606 -18.48 -12.42 -36.05
CA ARG A 606 -18.78 -11.10 -35.50
C ARG A 606 -19.93 -11.18 -34.50
N LEU A 607 -19.94 -10.29 -33.52
CA LEU A 607 -20.98 -10.26 -32.50
C LEU A 607 -22.38 -10.03 -33.09
N GLY A 608 -22.51 -9.10 -34.06
CA GLY A 608 -23.79 -8.81 -34.72
C GLY A 608 -24.39 -10.02 -35.43
N ASP A 609 -23.58 -10.71 -36.24
CA ASP A 609 -24.03 -11.85 -37.06
C ASP A 609 -24.55 -13.02 -36.19
N ILE A 610 -23.95 -13.24 -35.00
CA ILE A 610 -24.41 -14.26 -34.05
C ILE A 610 -25.68 -13.83 -33.32
N LEU A 611 -25.80 -12.56 -32.94
CA LEU A 611 -27.01 -12.04 -32.29
C LEU A 611 -28.22 -12.13 -33.22
N ASP A 612 -28.07 -11.76 -34.49
CA ASP A 612 -29.16 -11.78 -35.46
C ASP A 612 -29.62 -13.22 -35.75
N ALA A 613 -28.68 -14.18 -35.80
CA ALA A 613 -29.00 -15.60 -35.92
C ALA A 613 -29.73 -16.15 -34.67
N ALA A 614 -29.32 -15.74 -33.46
CA ALA A 614 -29.95 -16.17 -32.21
C ALA A 614 -31.39 -15.64 -32.07
N VAL A 615 -31.60 -14.34 -32.34
CA VAL A 615 -32.92 -13.69 -32.34
C VAL A 615 -33.82 -14.28 -33.43
N GLY A 616 -33.32 -14.39 -34.66
CA GLY A 616 -34.10 -14.88 -35.81
C GLY A 616 -34.34 -16.39 -35.83
N GLY A 617 -33.66 -17.17 -34.99
CA GLY A 617 -33.70 -18.64 -35.03
C GLY A 617 -33.09 -19.24 -36.31
N GLY A 618 -32.16 -18.50 -36.94
CA GLY A 618 -31.56 -18.86 -38.22
C GLY A 618 -30.38 -19.82 -38.12
N ALA A 619 -29.84 -20.22 -39.28
CA ALA A 619 -28.57 -20.94 -39.33
C ALA A 619 -27.41 -20.03 -38.90
N TRP A 620 -26.38 -20.61 -38.29
CA TRP A 620 -25.20 -19.86 -37.85
C TRP A 620 -24.38 -19.31 -39.03
N PRO A 621 -23.78 -18.12 -38.90
CA PRO A 621 -22.97 -17.50 -39.95
C PRO A 621 -21.64 -18.24 -40.19
N ASP A 622 -21.19 -18.24 -41.45
CA ASP A 622 -19.89 -18.79 -41.84
C ASP A 622 -18.72 -17.90 -41.37
N PRO A 623 -17.59 -18.49 -40.92
CA PRO A 623 -16.37 -17.75 -40.60
C PRO A 623 -15.84 -16.88 -41.75
N PRO A 624 -15.40 -15.63 -41.48
CA PRO A 624 -14.76 -14.79 -42.49
C PRO A 624 -13.53 -15.48 -43.09
N ALA A 625 -13.39 -15.46 -44.42
CA ALA A 625 -12.30 -16.16 -45.10
C ALA A 625 -10.90 -15.70 -44.63
N PRO A 626 -9.94 -16.62 -44.41
CA PRO A 626 -8.53 -16.26 -44.40
C PRO A 626 -8.13 -15.77 -45.80
N LYS A 627 -7.48 -14.60 -45.86
CA LYS A 627 -6.67 -14.19 -47.01
C LYS A 627 -5.21 -14.17 -46.55
#